data_AF-A0A9P5K839-F1
#
_entry.id   AF-A0A9P5K839-F1
#
_cell.length_a   1.000
_cell.length_b   1.000
_cell.length_c   1.000
_cell.angle_alpha   90.00
_cell.angle_beta   90.00
_cell.angle_gamma   90.00
#
_symmetry.space_group_name_H-M   'P 1'
#
loop_
_entity.id
_entity.type
_entity.pdbx_description
1 polymer ?
#
loop_
_entity_poly.entity_id
_entity_poly.type
_entity_poly.pdbx_seq_one_letter_code
_entity_poly.pdbx_strand_id
1 'polypeptide(L)'
;MTVQKHSPAKHTSTKKTRDKNPQEEDVDDIKEEDDEQEELPADAAKPSKTKKTTPKAKGKVAAAKQRAERLCEGTTPAWVEFEKSFFGKVAGEQILSAFNKRFPRLNYDELDVILPKPIPEAAYDEDWTVSNEAKLDKRWMANPLRKDLIDYKDSALPKLFRVMIRIFRITPFDFLSPKFLLQYAGSPGNKSQRWTTTFSQHIYRLIVHPLWDFDINLLKIAIQYAVILRTRDARTWKFIAPNNEHFFQTFKKVIQEFKGQHRPLAELHGLVRKRLRERSIPTPPYSQFMRRLEKTVQVDNDIEEDVTDEDGPLETYPVGNADLKNITDALDSMTHVGLPYFPSADVFCRYILAIRQGGSKETGKGSSKAETKDDPPFGQQKTKEYIERALVAVRRFEAKEKNRKKRLRHIGEIEGEDSIVQAPDDLEMSVEAGLRAQQAADRDTIARLQRMNNKLRVENDRLKRRVSQGDGPIEPSSDSSSESISDSEKDSED
;
A
#
# COMPACT_ATOMS: atom_id res chain seq x y z
N MET A 1 5.08 50.49 16.20
CA MET A 1 6.42 51.08 16.46
C MET A 1 7.39 49.90 16.45
N THR A 2 8.08 49.59 15.34
CA THR A 2 9.31 50.26 14.90
C THR A 2 9.50 50.13 13.38
N VAL A 3 9.56 51.29 12.73
CA VAL A 3 10.29 51.77 11.54
C VAL A 3 10.80 50.80 10.45
N GLN A 4 10.31 51.09 9.24
CA GLN A 4 10.75 50.77 7.86
C GLN A 4 12.27 50.82 7.59
N LYS A 5 12.74 49.99 6.64
CA LYS A 5 13.61 50.43 5.54
C LYS A 5 13.31 49.68 4.23
N HIS A 6 12.76 50.42 3.26
CA HIS A 6 12.73 50.08 1.84
C HIS A 6 13.97 50.63 1.13
N SER A 7 14.45 49.92 0.09
CA SER A 7 15.33 50.46 -0.95
C SER A 7 15.48 49.46 -2.13
N PRO A 8 15.86 49.90 -3.35
CA PRO A 8 14.89 50.03 -4.43
C PRO A 8 15.26 49.30 -5.75
N ALA A 9 14.29 49.36 -6.66
CA ALA A 9 14.30 48.90 -8.04
C ALA A 9 15.41 49.53 -8.90
N LYS A 10 15.90 48.77 -9.89
CA LYS A 10 16.65 49.27 -11.04
C LYS A 10 15.82 49.10 -12.32
N HIS A 11 15.46 50.23 -12.91
CA HIS A 11 15.07 50.36 -14.30
C HIS A 11 16.30 50.19 -15.21
N THR A 12 16.15 49.48 -16.32
CA THR A 12 17.02 49.65 -17.50
C THR A 12 16.19 49.82 -18.75
N SER A 13 16.59 50.85 -19.49
CA SER A 13 15.97 51.50 -20.63
C SER A 13 15.93 50.65 -21.90
N THR A 14 14.85 50.87 -22.64
CA THR A 14 14.62 50.69 -24.07
C THR A 14 15.83 50.97 -24.97
N LYS A 15 16.00 50.14 -26.02
CA LYS A 15 16.69 50.52 -27.25
C LYS A 15 15.87 50.08 -28.47
N LYS A 16 15.63 51.04 -29.35
CA LYS A 16 14.78 51.04 -30.56
C LYS A 16 15.70 50.90 -31.77
N THR A 17 15.37 50.01 -32.72
CA THR A 17 15.79 49.91 -34.14
C THR A 17 15.28 48.55 -34.65
N ARG A 18 14.80 48.29 -35.86
CA ARG A 18 14.59 49.05 -37.10
C ARG A 18 13.84 48.09 -38.03
N ASP A 19 12.98 48.62 -38.88
CA ASP A 19 12.20 47.93 -39.92
C ASP A 19 13.00 46.90 -40.74
N LYS A 20 12.33 45.78 -41.05
CA LYS A 20 12.35 45.14 -42.37
C LYS A 20 11.23 44.09 -42.47
N ASN A 21 10.24 44.39 -43.31
CA ASN A 21 9.45 43.41 -44.09
C ASN A 21 10.44 42.54 -44.91
N PRO A 22 10.15 41.27 -45.29
CA PRO A 22 9.00 40.99 -46.16
C PRO A 22 8.36 39.58 -46.05
N GLN A 23 7.29 39.43 -46.84
CA GLN A 23 6.83 38.22 -47.53
C GLN A 23 5.91 37.23 -46.81
N GLU A 24 4.67 37.26 -47.30
CA GLU A 24 3.73 36.16 -47.43
C GLU A 24 4.45 34.90 -47.94
N GLU A 25 4.34 33.82 -47.19
CA GLU A 25 4.49 32.46 -47.70
C GLU A 25 3.37 31.58 -47.15
N ASP A 26 2.88 30.75 -48.07
CA ASP A 26 1.70 29.91 -48.05
C ASP A 26 1.58 29.02 -46.80
N VAL A 27 0.37 29.00 -46.23
CA VAL A 27 -0.02 28.00 -45.23
C VAL A 27 -0.49 26.77 -46.00
N ASP A 28 0.43 25.83 -46.18
CA ASP A 28 0.13 24.49 -46.68
C ASP A 28 -0.74 23.71 -45.66
N ASP A 29 -1.76 23.07 -46.23
CA ASP A 29 -2.65 22.09 -45.63
C ASP A 29 -1.91 21.05 -44.76
N ILE A 30 -2.07 21.17 -43.44
CA ILE A 30 -1.83 20.04 -42.53
C ILE A 30 -3.06 19.14 -42.61
N LYS A 31 -2.95 18.12 -43.47
CA LYS A 31 -3.88 16.99 -43.52
C LYS A 31 -4.01 16.38 -42.13
N GLU A 32 -5.23 16.38 -41.63
CA GLU A 32 -5.68 15.50 -40.55
C GLU A 32 -5.51 14.06 -41.06
N GLU A 33 -4.59 13.30 -40.45
CA GLU A 33 -4.54 11.85 -40.65
C GLU A 33 -5.58 11.20 -39.75
N ASP A 34 -6.58 10.67 -40.44
CA ASP A 34 -7.75 9.95 -39.99
C ASP A 34 -7.43 8.75 -39.07
N ASP A 35 -8.40 8.51 -38.19
CA ASP A 35 -8.60 7.30 -37.42
C ASP A 35 -8.57 6.05 -38.33
N GLU A 36 -7.55 5.20 -38.17
CA GLU A 36 -7.57 3.83 -38.68
C GLU A 36 -8.64 3.02 -37.94
N GLN A 37 -9.83 2.96 -38.52
CA GLN A 37 -10.82 1.91 -38.25
C GLN A 37 -10.41 0.66 -39.03
N GLU A 38 -9.92 -0.37 -38.32
CA GLU A 38 -9.80 -1.73 -38.87
C GLU A 38 -11.20 -2.35 -39.01
N GLU A 39 -11.75 -2.34 -40.22
CA GLU A 39 -12.91 -3.15 -40.60
C GLU A 39 -12.53 -4.64 -40.64
N LEU A 40 -13.18 -5.43 -39.78
CA LEU A 40 -13.23 -6.89 -39.91
C LEU A 40 -14.38 -7.27 -40.85
N PRO A 41 -14.15 -8.08 -41.91
CA PRO A 41 -15.26 -8.64 -42.66
C PRO A 41 -15.82 -9.85 -41.92
N ALA A 42 -17.12 -9.78 -41.62
CA ALA A 42 -17.96 -10.92 -41.32
C ALA A 42 -18.30 -11.65 -42.62
N ASP A 43 -18.17 -12.97 -42.64
CA ASP A 43 -19.01 -13.79 -43.50
C ASP A 43 -19.26 -15.17 -42.89
N ALA A 44 -20.54 -15.53 -42.91
CA ALA A 44 -21.12 -16.74 -42.35
C ALA A 44 -21.29 -17.81 -43.44
N ALA A 45 -20.91 -19.06 -43.16
CA ALA A 45 -21.53 -20.23 -43.80
C ALA A 45 -21.36 -21.51 -42.98
N LYS A 46 -22.45 -22.30 -42.98
CA LYS A 46 -22.79 -23.51 -42.23
C LYS A 46 -22.08 -24.80 -42.73
N PRO A 47 -22.26 -25.96 -42.06
CA PRO A 47 -21.27 -27.05 -42.03
C PRO A 47 -21.50 -28.14 -43.07
N SER A 48 -20.42 -28.78 -43.53
CA SER A 48 -20.48 -30.07 -44.24
C SER A 48 -19.43 -31.05 -43.74
N LYS A 49 -19.90 -32.22 -43.29
CA LYS A 49 -19.10 -33.42 -43.00
C LYS A 49 -18.53 -33.99 -44.29
N THR A 50 -17.21 -34.19 -44.42
CA THR A 50 -16.66 -35.38 -45.11
C THR A 50 -15.16 -35.60 -44.88
N LYS A 51 -14.85 -36.86 -44.54
CA LYS A 51 -13.67 -37.70 -44.85
C LYS A 51 -12.23 -37.12 -44.84
N LYS A 52 -11.44 -37.73 -43.95
CA LYS A 52 -10.00 -38.08 -44.06
C LYS A 52 -9.44 -38.06 -45.49
N THR A 53 -8.48 -37.15 -45.73
CA THR A 53 -7.28 -37.39 -46.54
C THR A 53 -6.20 -36.38 -46.13
N THR A 54 -5.04 -36.88 -45.73
CA THR A 54 -3.79 -36.12 -45.52
C THR A 54 -3.29 -35.47 -46.82
N PRO A 55 -2.79 -34.21 -46.75
CA PRO A 55 -1.57 -33.89 -47.50
C PRO A 55 -0.54 -33.11 -46.67
N LYS A 56 0.67 -33.66 -46.62
CA LYS A 56 1.93 -32.97 -46.33
C LYS A 56 2.16 -31.90 -47.40
N ALA A 57 2.14 -30.61 -47.05
CA ALA A 57 2.96 -29.53 -47.66
C ALA A 57 2.44 -28.12 -47.30
N LYS A 58 2.65 -27.63 -46.06
CA LYS A 58 2.56 -26.19 -45.71
C LYS A 58 3.59 -25.78 -44.64
N GLY A 59 4.82 -26.29 -44.75
CA GLY A 59 5.87 -26.09 -43.73
C GLY A 59 6.80 -24.89 -43.95
N LYS A 60 6.77 -24.18 -45.09
CA LYS A 60 7.79 -23.17 -45.41
C LYS A 60 7.41 -21.72 -45.11
N VAL A 61 6.12 -21.36 -45.04
CA VAL A 61 5.70 -19.97 -44.78
C VAL A 61 5.63 -19.67 -43.26
N ALA A 62 5.23 -20.64 -42.44
CA ALA A 62 5.25 -20.51 -40.98
C ALA A 62 6.68 -20.41 -40.41
N ALA A 63 7.65 -21.09 -41.04
CA ALA A 63 9.06 -21.02 -40.67
C ALA A 63 9.70 -19.66 -41.01
N ALA A 64 9.23 -18.96 -42.06
CA ALA A 64 9.71 -17.63 -42.40
C ALA A 64 9.19 -16.56 -41.42
N LYS A 65 7.94 -16.68 -40.95
CA LYS A 65 7.37 -15.80 -39.92
C LYS A 65 8.02 -16.01 -38.54
N GLN A 66 8.29 -17.27 -38.16
CA GLN A 66 9.09 -17.57 -36.96
C GLN A 66 10.57 -17.16 -37.07
N ARG A 67 11.12 -17.03 -38.29
CA ARG A 67 12.51 -16.61 -38.51
C ARG A 67 12.70 -15.09 -38.49
N ALA A 68 11.66 -14.32 -38.85
CA ALA A 68 11.64 -12.87 -38.66
C ALA A 68 11.56 -12.48 -37.17
N GLU A 69 10.91 -13.29 -36.32
CA GLU A 69 10.90 -13.10 -34.85
C GLU A 69 12.21 -13.50 -34.16
N ARG A 70 13.17 -14.11 -34.88
CA ARG A 70 14.46 -14.58 -34.35
C ARG A 70 15.64 -13.69 -34.73
N LEU A 71 15.40 -12.45 -35.15
CA LEU A 71 16.42 -11.46 -35.53
C LEU A 71 17.33 -10.98 -34.37
N CYS A 72 17.33 -11.67 -33.23
CA CYS A 72 18.20 -11.43 -32.08
C CYS A 72 18.92 -12.70 -31.57
N GLU A 73 19.06 -13.75 -32.38
CA GLU A 73 19.89 -14.93 -32.07
C GLU A 73 21.39 -14.64 -32.30
N GLY A 74 21.93 -13.62 -31.62
CA GLY A 74 23.34 -13.66 -31.21
C GLY A 74 23.48 -14.57 -30.00
N THR A 75 24.63 -15.23 -29.82
CA THR A 75 24.92 -16.08 -28.64
C THR A 75 24.75 -15.33 -27.31
N THR A 76 24.78 -14.01 -27.35
CA THR A 76 24.23 -13.09 -26.35
C THR A 76 23.28 -12.11 -27.04
N PRO A 77 22.02 -11.94 -26.57
CA PRO A 77 21.15 -10.90 -27.09
C PRO A 77 21.83 -9.54 -26.98
N ALA A 78 21.74 -8.68 -27.99
CA ALA A 78 22.38 -7.35 -28.00
C ALA A 78 22.03 -6.51 -26.76
N TRP A 79 20.85 -6.73 -26.16
CA TRP A 79 20.45 -6.08 -24.92
C TRP A 79 21.32 -6.50 -23.71
N VAL A 80 21.80 -7.75 -23.66
CA VAL A 80 22.70 -8.24 -22.59
C VAL A 80 24.07 -7.58 -22.71
N GLU A 81 24.55 -7.37 -23.94
CA GLU A 81 25.80 -6.63 -24.17
C GLU A 81 25.64 -5.15 -23.84
N PHE A 82 24.50 -4.55 -24.20
CA PHE A 82 24.18 -3.19 -23.77
C PHE A 82 24.09 -3.10 -22.24
N GLU A 83 23.40 -4.02 -21.57
CA GLU A 83 23.29 -4.08 -20.11
C GLU A 83 24.67 -4.21 -19.46
N LYS A 84 25.51 -5.14 -19.94
CA LYS A 84 26.89 -5.30 -19.48
C LYS A 84 27.75 -4.06 -19.76
N SER A 85 27.59 -3.41 -20.89
CA SER A 85 28.36 -2.20 -21.25
C SER A 85 27.92 -0.99 -20.43
N PHE A 86 26.61 -0.78 -20.29
CA PHE A 86 26.03 0.34 -19.56
C PHE A 86 26.28 0.20 -18.06
N PHE A 87 25.89 -0.94 -17.48
CA PHE A 87 26.00 -1.16 -16.04
C PHE A 87 27.33 -1.80 -15.60
N GLY A 88 28.13 -2.35 -16.51
CA GLY A 88 29.51 -2.75 -16.20
C GLY A 88 30.48 -1.57 -16.16
N LYS A 89 30.15 -0.47 -16.88
CA LYS A 89 30.90 0.80 -16.80
C LYS A 89 30.48 1.66 -15.62
N VAL A 90 29.18 1.71 -15.32
CA VAL A 90 28.71 2.34 -14.08
C VAL A 90 29.17 1.45 -12.92
N ALA A 91 30.19 1.88 -12.19
CA ALA A 91 30.70 1.12 -11.05
C ALA A 91 29.52 0.79 -10.13
N GLY A 92 29.17 -0.49 -9.97
CA GLY A 92 28.06 -0.91 -9.12
C GLY A 92 28.18 -0.36 -7.68
N GLU A 93 29.41 -0.08 -7.25
CA GLU A 93 29.74 0.64 -6.03
C GLU A 93 29.17 2.06 -5.97
N GLN A 94 29.16 2.81 -7.08
CA GLN A 94 28.55 4.14 -7.15
C GLN A 94 27.03 4.07 -7.02
N ILE A 95 26.38 3.12 -7.70
CA ILE A 95 24.93 2.90 -7.55
C ILE A 95 24.62 2.54 -6.10
N LEU A 96 25.36 1.59 -5.53
CA LEU A 96 25.17 1.16 -4.14
C LEU A 96 25.45 2.28 -3.15
N SER A 97 26.49 3.08 -3.38
CA SER A 97 26.85 4.24 -2.56
C SER A 97 25.76 5.32 -2.61
N ALA A 98 25.29 5.67 -3.82
CA ALA A 98 24.18 6.62 -4.00
C ALA A 98 22.89 6.12 -3.35
N PHE A 99 22.57 4.82 -3.50
CA PHE A 99 21.42 4.21 -2.86
C PHE A 99 21.55 4.21 -1.34
N ASN A 100 22.71 3.83 -0.79
CA ASN A 100 22.95 3.83 0.65
C ASN A 100 22.95 5.24 1.24
N LYS A 101 23.38 6.24 0.47
CA LYS A 101 23.30 7.65 0.84
C LYS A 101 21.85 8.14 0.87
N ARG A 102 21.04 7.79 -0.15
CA ARG A 102 19.62 8.19 -0.22
C ARG A 102 18.77 7.45 0.81
N PHE A 103 19.02 6.16 1.00
CA PHE A 103 18.31 5.29 1.93
C PHE A 103 19.32 4.64 2.86
N PRO A 104 19.69 5.27 3.99
CA PRO A 104 20.60 4.68 4.97
C PRO A 104 20.15 3.29 5.43
N ARG A 105 21.12 2.46 5.83
CA ARG A 105 20.84 1.16 6.45
C ARG A 105 20.12 1.38 7.76
N LEU A 106 19.17 0.49 8.07
CA LEU A 106 18.46 0.53 9.34
C LEU A 106 19.26 -0.20 10.42
N ASN A 107 19.18 0.29 11.65
CA ASN A 107 19.53 -0.51 12.83
C ASN A 107 18.26 -1.07 13.52
N TYR A 108 18.43 -1.90 14.56
CA TYR A 108 17.29 -2.48 15.27
C TYR A 108 16.49 -1.45 16.08
N ASP A 109 17.13 -0.42 16.60
CA ASP A 109 16.45 0.62 17.37
C ASP A 109 15.50 1.42 16.47
N GLU A 110 15.95 1.80 15.27
CA GLU A 110 15.10 2.40 14.24
C GLU A 110 13.97 1.45 13.82
N LEU A 111 14.26 0.16 13.68
CA LEU A 111 13.25 -0.83 13.33
C LEU A 111 12.20 -1.01 14.45
N ASP A 112 12.62 -0.92 15.72
CA ASP A 112 11.74 -0.93 16.89
C ASP A 112 10.92 0.36 17.01
N VAL A 113 11.42 1.50 16.53
CA VAL A 113 10.61 2.73 16.42
C VAL A 113 9.54 2.58 15.33
N ILE A 114 9.87 1.97 14.18
CA ILE A 114 8.90 1.77 13.08
C ILE A 114 7.87 0.69 13.44
N LEU A 115 8.32 -0.41 14.07
CA LEU A 115 7.51 -1.56 14.46
C LEU A 115 7.71 -1.87 15.95
N PRO A 116 7.16 -1.02 16.83
CA PRO A 116 7.32 -1.18 18.25
C PRO A 116 6.60 -2.44 18.74
N LYS A 117 7.20 -3.11 19.73
CA LYS A 117 6.62 -4.32 20.32
C LYS A 117 5.38 -3.95 21.16
N PRO A 118 5.50 -3.13 22.22
CA PRO A 118 4.36 -2.39 22.76
C PRO A 118 4.20 -1.07 22.00
N ILE A 119 2.97 -0.68 21.67
CA ILE A 119 2.75 0.67 21.12
C ILE A 119 3.02 1.75 22.16
N PRO A 120 3.51 2.94 21.76
CA PRO A 120 3.67 4.07 22.66
C PRO A 120 2.34 4.50 23.28
N GLU A 121 2.38 5.03 24.52
CA GLU A 121 1.19 5.56 25.22
C GLU A 121 0.41 6.57 24.35
N ALA A 122 1.14 7.39 23.59
CA ALA A 122 0.57 8.41 22.70
C ALA A 122 -0.22 7.84 21.49
N ALA A 123 -0.13 6.53 21.23
CA ALA A 123 -0.89 5.88 20.17
C ALA A 123 -2.32 5.47 20.60
N TYR A 124 -2.60 5.48 21.90
CA TYR A 124 -3.94 5.24 22.43
C TYR A 124 -4.81 6.49 22.29
N ASP A 125 -6.06 6.30 21.89
CA ASP A 125 -7.05 7.35 21.75
C ASP A 125 -8.47 6.81 22.01
N GLU A 126 -9.48 7.62 21.75
CA GLU A 126 -10.89 7.25 21.92
C GLU A 126 -11.30 6.02 21.09
N ASP A 127 -10.67 5.77 19.94
CA ASP A 127 -10.95 4.62 19.08
C ASP A 127 -10.09 3.39 19.43
N TRP A 128 -8.99 3.59 20.16
CA TRP A 128 -8.03 2.55 20.52
C TRP A 128 -7.51 2.68 21.95
N THR A 129 -8.06 1.87 22.87
CA THR A 129 -7.67 1.85 24.28
C THR A 129 -6.71 0.71 24.62
N VAL A 130 -6.08 0.76 25.81
CA VAL A 130 -5.25 -0.34 26.35
C VAL A 130 -6.04 -1.67 26.41
N SER A 131 -7.33 -1.61 26.73
CA SER A 131 -8.21 -2.79 26.72
C SER A 131 -8.36 -3.38 25.32
N ASN A 132 -8.44 -2.54 24.28
CA ASN A 132 -8.52 -2.99 22.89
C ASN A 132 -7.23 -3.67 22.45
N GLU A 133 -6.07 -3.12 22.82
CA GLU A 133 -4.76 -3.72 22.55
C GLU A 133 -4.63 -5.10 23.21
N ALA A 134 -4.96 -5.22 24.50
CA ALA A 134 -4.93 -6.51 25.20
C ALA A 134 -5.87 -7.56 24.59
N LYS A 135 -7.07 -7.13 24.13
CA LYS A 135 -8.02 -7.99 23.41
C LYS A 135 -7.47 -8.43 22.05
N LEU A 136 -6.81 -7.52 21.32
CA LEU A 136 -6.17 -7.83 20.04
C LEU A 136 -5.06 -8.87 20.22
N ASP A 137 -4.19 -8.66 21.20
CA ASP A 137 -3.10 -9.59 21.52
C ASP A 137 -3.63 -10.97 21.88
N LYS A 138 -4.63 -11.05 22.77
CA LYS A 138 -5.28 -12.31 23.13
C LYS A 138 -5.86 -13.01 21.91
N ARG A 139 -6.56 -12.28 21.03
CA ARG A 139 -7.14 -12.83 19.80
C ARG A 139 -6.06 -13.30 18.82
N TRP A 140 -4.97 -12.55 18.70
CA TRP A 140 -3.87 -12.89 17.82
C TRP A 140 -3.14 -14.15 18.29
N MET A 141 -2.85 -14.27 19.59
CA MET A 141 -2.25 -15.47 20.16
C MET A 141 -3.15 -16.70 20.02
N ALA A 142 -4.46 -16.52 20.08
CA ALA A 142 -5.45 -17.59 19.89
C ALA A 142 -5.70 -17.94 18.41
N ASN A 143 -5.15 -17.20 17.44
CA ASN A 143 -5.41 -17.45 16.02
C ASN A 143 -4.71 -18.74 15.55
N PRO A 144 -5.45 -19.77 15.10
CA PRO A 144 -4.85 -21.03 14.66
C PRO A 144 -3.93 -20.86 13.44
N LEU A 145 -4.17 -19.85 12.60
CA LEU A 145 -3.37 -19.56 11.41
C LEU A 145 -2.12 -18.72 11.72
N ARG A 146 -1.92 -18.27 12.97
CA ARG A 146 -0.81 -17.37 13.34
C ARG A 146 0.54 -17.92 12.88
N LYS A 147 0.81 -19.20 13.13
CA LYS A 147 2.09 -19.84 12.76
C LYS A 147 2.31 -19.81 11.24
N ASP A 148 1.27 -20.09 10.45
CA ASP A 148 1.36 -20.11 9.00
C ASP A 148 1.52 -18.72 8.39
N LEU A 149 0.98 -17.69 9.06
CA LEU A 149 1.09 -16.29 8.66
C LEU A 149 2.43 -15.64 9.02
N ILE A 150 3.20 -16.21 9.94
CA ILE A 150 4.53 -15.68 10.30
C ILE A 150 5.66 -16.52 9.72
N ASP A 151 5.45 -17.83 9.52
CA ASP A 151 6.48 -18.77 9.08
C ASP A 151 6.63 -18.83 7.56
N TYR A 152 7.08 -17.72 6.98
CA TYR A 152 7.45 -17.66 5.57
C TYR A 152 8.72 -18.48 5.32
N LYS A 153 8.57 -19.56 4.56
CA LYS A 153 9.68 -20.45 4.15
C LYS A 153 10.39 -19.93 2.90
N ASP A 154 9.71 -19.09 2.11
CA ASP A 154 10.32 -18.49 0.93
C ASP A 154 11.24 -17.33 1.31
N SER A 155 12.23 -17.08 0.46
CA SER A 155 13.18 -15.99 0.64
C SER A 155 12.71 -14.66 0.07
N ALA A 156 11.57 -14.62 -0.62
CA ALA A 156 11.12 -13.43 -1.33
C ALA A 156 10.50 -12.42 -0.39
N LEU A 157 9.57 -12.84 0.47
CA LEU A 157 8.92 -11.91 1.39
C LEU A 157 9.90 -11.30 2.42
N PRO A 158 10.82 -12.04 3.05
CA PRO A 158 11.85 -11.45 3.91
C PRO A 158 12.73 -10.40 3.21
N LYS A 159 13.00 -10.57 1.90
CA LYS A 159 13.73 -9.56 1.11
C LYS A 159 12.86 -8.33 0.87
N LEU A 160 11.62 -8.52 0.44
CA LEU A 160 10.65 -7.45 0.26
C LEU A 160 10.43 -6.64 1.54
N PHE A 161 10.26 -7.33 2.66
CA PHE A 161 10.05 -6.72 3.97
C PHE A 161 11.18 -5.75 4.33
N ARG A 162 12.44 -6.21 4.23
CA ARG A 162 13.62 -5.36 4.49
C ARG A 162 13.70 -4.15 3.58
N VAL A 163 13.48 -4.34 2.28
CA VAL A 163 13.59 -3.24 1.31
C VAL A 163 12.48 -2.21 1.51
N MET A 164 11.23 -2.64 1.73
CA MET A 164 10.12 -1.70 1.92
C MET A 164 10.27 -0.88 3.19
N ILE A 165 10.68 -1.48 4.31
CA ILE A 165 10.90 -0.73 5.53
C ILE A 165 12.07 0.23 5.37
N ARG A 166 13.14 -0.17 4.68
CA ARG A 166 14.29 0.70 4.45
C ARG A 166 13.95 1.91 3.58
N ILE A 167 13.30 1.69 2.44
CA ILE A 167 13.02 2.75 1.47
C ILE A 167 11.87 3.64 1.95
N PHE A 168 10.78 3.03 2.43
CA PHE A 168 9.52 3.73 2.66
C PHE A 168 9.11 3.82 4.13
N ARG A 169 9.87 3.19 5.05
CA ARG A 169 9.52 3.10 6.48
C ARG A 169 8.13 2.49 6.73
N ILE A 170 7.66 1.64 5.80
CA ILE A 170 6.42 0.88 5.92
C ILE A 170 6.66 -0.59 5.62
N THR A 171 5.80 -1.46 6.14
CA THR A 171 5.88 -2.90 5.88
C THR A 171 5.10 -3.26 4.61
N PRO A 172 5.44 -4.38 3.94
CA PRO A 172 4.62 -4.89 2.85
C PRO A 172 3.15 -5.12 3.27
N PHE A 173 2.91 -5.56 4.50
CA PHE A 173 1.56 -5.79 5.00
C PHE A 173 0.79 -4.49 5.22
N ASP A 174 1.44 -3.44 5.73
CA ASP A 174 0.81 -2.11 5.85
C ASP A 174 0.48 -1.54 4.48
N PHE A 175 1.37 -1.71 3.50
CA PHE A 175 1.14 -1.29 2.11
C PHE A 175 -0.03 -2.02 1.44
N LEU A 176 -0.18 -3.33 1.68
CA LEU A 176 -1.32 -4.13 1.21
C LEU A 176 -2.35 -4.34 2.33
N SER A 177 -2.81 -3.23 2.89
CA SER A 177 -3.87 -3.19 3.89
C SER A 177 -5.00 -2.21 3.51
N PRO A 178 -6.13 -2.23 4.23
CA PRO A 178 -7.20 -1.26 4.05
C PRO A 178 -6.76 0.21 4.14
N LYS A 179 -5.64 0.51 4.81
CA LYS A 179 -5.05 1.86 4.86
C LYS A 179 -4.72 2.41 3.47
N PHE A 180 -4.31 1.54 2.55
CA PHE A 180 -4.00 1.88 1.17
C PHE A 180 -5.12 1.47 0.20
N LEU A 181 -6.26 1.01 0.73
CA LEU A 181 -7.35 0.37 -0.02
C LEU A 181 -6.88 -0.81 -0.86
N LEU A 182 -5.86 -1.55 -0.42
CA LEU A 182 -5.33 -2.72 -1.12
C LEU A 182 -5.42 -3.94 -0.22
N GLN A 183 -5.73 -5.10 -0.78
CA GLN A 183 -5.72 -6.35 -0.05
C GLN A 183 -5.18 -7.46 -0.94
N TYR A 184 -4.42 -8.39 -0.39
CA TYR A 184 -4.00 -9.56 -1.15
C TYR A 184 -5.20 -10.45 -1.47
N ALA A 185 -5.44 -10.72 -2.75
CA ALA A 185 -6.59 -11.51 -3.22
C ALA A 185 -6.53 -12.99 -2.84
N GLY A 186 -5.36 -13.49 -2.42
CA GLY A 186 -5.13 -14.93 -2.23
C GLY A 186 -4.82 -15.64 -3.55
N SER A 187 -4.82 -16.97 -3.50
CA SER A 187 -4.77 -17.80 -4.71
C SER A 187 -6.20 -18.28 -5.04
N PRO A 188 -6.59 -18.41 -6.32
CA PRO A 188 -7.87 -19.02 -6.67
C PRO A 188 -8.01 -20.38 -5.97
N GLY A 189 -9.14 -20.59 -5.26
CA GLY A 189 -9.40 -21.81 -4.49
C GLY A 189 -8.73 -21.91 -3.11
N ASN A 190 -7.85 -20.97 -2.74
CA ASN A 190 -7.22 -20.94 -1.42
C ASN A 190 -7.25 -19.51 -0.85
N LYS A 191 -8.21 -19.27 0.07
CA LYS A 191 -8.36 -18.01 0.82
C LYS A 191 -7.25 -17.80 1.86
N SER A 192 -6.10 -18.43 1.70
CA SER A 192 -4.95 -18.21 2.56
C SER A 192 -4.54 -16.74 2.49
N GLN A 193 -4.48 -16.10 3.65
CA GLN A 193 -3.95 -14.74 3.80
C GLN A 193 -2.42 -14.69 3.58
N ARG A 194 -1.78 -15.87 3.40
CA ARG A 194 -0.35 -15.98 3.17
C ARG A 194 -0.01 -15.69 1.71
N TRP A 195 0.88 -14.73 1.52
CA TRP A 195 1.36 -14.35 0.20
C TRP A 195 2.18 -15.46 -0.44
N THR A 196 1.99 -15.64 -1.74
CA THR A 196 2.87 -16.52 -2.53
C THR A 196 4.25 -15.90 -2.74
N THR A 197 5.24 -16.75 -3.00
CA THR A 197 6.59 -16.32 -3.40
C THR A 197 6.54 -15.43 -4.64
N THR A 198 5.76 -15.82 -5.64
CA THR A 198 5.60 -15.09 -6.91
C THR A 198 5.05 -13.69 -6.68
N PHE A 199 4.02 -13.58 -5.84
CA PHE A 199 3.42 -12.29 -5.49
C PHE A 199 4.44 -11.36 -4.82
N SER A 200 5.17 -11.89 -3.84
CA SER A 200 6.21 -11.14 -3.14
C SER A 200 7.36 -10.72 -4.08
N GLN A 201 7.73 -11.57 -5.05
CA GLN A 201 8.75 -11.25 -6.05
C GLN A 201 8.30 -10.15 -7.02
N HIS A 202 7.04 -10.14 -7.45
CA HIS A 202 6.54 -9.07 -8.31
C HIS A 202 6.59 -7.72 -7.61
N ILE A 203 6.11 -7.62 -6.37
CA ILE A 203 6.21 -6.37 -5.60
C ILE A 203 7.68 -5.98 -5.41
N TYR A 204 8.55 -6.94 -5.07
CA TYR A 204 9.98 -6.69 -4.89
C TYR A 204 10.66 -6.07 -6.11
N ARG A 205 10.26 -6.49 -7.31
CA ARG A 205 10.75 -5.90 -8.57
C ARG A 205 10.20 -4.50 -8.80
N LEU A 206 8.92 -4.29 -8.51
CA LEU A 206 8.24 -3.03 -8.80
C LEU A 206 8.65 -1.90 -7.86
N ILE A 207 8.92 -2.17 -6.57
CA ILE A 207 9.13 -1.11 -5.55
C ILE A 207 10.26 -0.13 -5.84
N VAL A 208 11.26 -0.54 -6.63
CA VAL A 208 12.41 0.30 -6.99
C VAL A 208 12.31 0.91 -8.38
N HIS A 209 11.22 0.68 -9.12
CA HIS A 209 11.13 1.15 -10.50
C HIS A 209 11.21 2.69 -10.57
N PRO A 210 11.99 3.28 -11.51
CA PRO A 210 12.23 4.72 -11.57
C PRO A 210 10.97 5.58 -11.73
N LEU A 211 9.94 5.04 -12.38
CA LEU A 211 8.67 5.76 -12.59
C LEU A 211 8.03 6.23 -11.28
N TRP A 212 8.30 5.57 -10.16
CA TRP A 212 7.74 5.96 -8.87
C TRP A 212 8.55 7.06 -8.18
N ASP A 213 9.82 7.27 -8.56
CA ASP A 213 10.81 8.08 -7.82
C ASP A 213 10.77 7.84 -6.29
N PHE A 214 10.53 6.58 -5.90
CA PHE A 214 10.36 6.17 -4.50
C PHE A 214 9.21 6.89 -3.77
N ASP A 215 8.19 7.37 -4.48
CA ASP A 215 6.87 7.70 -3.93
C ASP A 215 5.96 6.47 -3.94
N ILE A 216 5.70 5.95 -2.75
CA ILE A 216 4.83 4.78 -2.57
C ILE A 216 3.40 5.03 -3.05
N ASN A 217 2.93 6.28 -3.08
CA ASN A 217 1.59 6.61 -3.56
C ASN A 217 1.46 6.41 -5.07
N LEU A 218 2.54 6.62 -5.83
CA LEU A 218 2.56 6.33 -7.26
C LEU A 218 2.45 4.82 -7.52
N LEU A 219 3.15 3.98 -6.75
CA LEU A 219 2.99 2.53 -6.85
C LEU A 219 1.59 2.08 -6.41
N LYS A 220 1.06 2.64 -5.32
CA LYS A 220 -0.31 2.39 -4.85
C LYS A 220 -1.32 2.67 -5.96
N ILE A 221 -1.25 3.85 -6.58
CA ILE A 221 -2.17 4.25 -7.66
C ILE A 221 -2.06 3.30 -8.85
N ALA A 222 -0.84 2.89 -9.22
CA ALA A 222 -0.62 1.92 -10.31
C ALA A 222 -1.31 0.58 -10.03
N ILE A 223 -1.19 0.07 -8.79
CA ILE A 223 -1.85 -1.17 -8.36
C ILE A 223 -3.37 -1.02 -8.34
N GLN A 224 -3.90 0.06 -7.77
CA GLN A 224 -5.34 0.34 -7.76
C GLN A 224 -5.89 0.42 -9.19
N TYR A 225 -5.21 1.15 -10.08
CA TYR A 225 -5.59 1.30 -11.48
C TYR A 225 -5.63 -0.05 -12.20
N ALA A 226 -4.61 -0.91 -12.00
CA ALA A 226 -4.56 -2.24 -12.59
C ALA A 226 -5.75 -3.12 -12.14
N VAL A 227 -6.06 -3.11 -10.84
CA VAL A 227 -7.19 -3.88 -10.30
C VAL A 227 -8.52 -3.35 -10.86
N ILE A 228 -8.71 -2.03 -10.89
CA ILE A 228 -9.93 -1.41 -11.44
C ILE A 228 -10.15 -1.81 -12.89
N LEU A 229 -9.09 -1.77 -13.72
CA LEU A 229 -9.18 -2.19 -15.12
C LEU A 229 -9.54 -3.68 -15.25
N ARG A 230 -8.91 -4.57 -14.47
CA ARG A 230 -9.17 -6.01 -14.53
C ARG A 230 -10.58 -6.36 -14.08
N THR A 231 -11.04 -5.71 -13.02
CA THR A 231 -12.33 -5.98 -12.37
C THR A 231 -13.50 -5.17 -12.94
N ARG A 232 -13.24 -4.33 -13.95
CA ARG A 232 -14.21 -3.37 -14.52
C ARG A 232 -14.96 -2.61 -13.42
N ASP A 233 -14.22 -2.18 -12.40
CA ASP A 233 -14.78 -1.45 -11.27
C ASP A 233 -15.12 -0.02 -11.69
N ALA A 234 -16.41 0.24 -11.90
CA ALA A 234 -16.97 1.52 -12.31
C ALA A 234 -17.41 2.38 -11.12
N ARG A 235 -17.18 1.94 -9.88
CA ARG A 235 -17.39 2.75 -8.67
C ARG A 235 -16.59 4.03 -8.69
N THR A 236 -17.02 4.99 -7.87
CA THR A 236 -16.23 6.22 -7.67
C THR A 236 -14.86 5.88 -7.09
N TRP A 237 -13.80 5.98 -7.90
CA TRP A 237 -12.44 5.74 -7.42
C TRP A 237 -12.08 6.76 -6.32
N LYS A 238 -11.74 6.24 -5.13
CA LYS A 238 -11.26 7.02 -3.97
C LYS A 238 -9.84 7.56 -4.21
N PHE A 239 -9.66 8.30 -5.29
CA PHE A 239 -8.38 8.79 -5.78
C PHE A 239 -7.85 9.93 -4.91
N ILE A 240 -6.64 9.73 -4.40
CA ILE A 240 -5.87 10.75 -3.69
C ILE A 240 -4.66 11.06 -4.56
N ALA A 241 -4.61 12.30 -5.09
CA ALA A 241 -3.48 12.75 -5.89
C ALA A 241 -2.17 12.58 -5.09
N PRO A 242 -1.15 11.91 -5.66
CA PRO A 242 0.10 11.60 -4.95
C PRO A 242 0.95 12.86 -4.75
N ASN A 243 0.88 13.79 -5.70
CA ASN A 243 1.62 15.03 -5.69
C ASN A 243 0.82 16.16 -6.39
N ASN A 244 1.44 17.34 -6.51
CA ASN A 244 0.81 18.53 -7.11
C ASN A 244 1.00 18.63 -8.63
N GLU A 245 1.45 17.58 -9.32
CA GLU A 245 1.60 17.61 -10.77
C GLU A 245 0.25 17.83 -11.47
N HIS A 246 0.28 18.63 -12.55
CA HIS A 246 -0.91 18.99 -13.32
C HIS A 246 -1.73 17.77 -13.77
N PHE A 247 -1.06 16.66 -14.11
CA PHE A 247 -1.73 15.42 -14.51
C PHE A 247 -2.63 14.88 -13.40
N PHE A 248 -2.12 14.64 -12.20
CA PHE A 248 -2.91 14.08 -11.10
C PHE A 248 -3.96 15.07 -10.58
N GLN A 249 -3.68 16.37 -10.60
CA GLN A 249 -4.68 17.38 -10.25
C GLN A 249 -5.82 17.42 -11.27
N THR A 250 -5.52 17.26 -12.56
CA THR A 250 -6.54 17.15 -13.60
C THR A 250 -7.32 15.84 -13.47
N PHE A 251 -6.64 14.74 -13.15
CA PHE A 251 -7.27 13.45 -12.87
C PHE A 251 -8.25 13.55 -11.70
N LYS A 252 -7.83 14.14 -10.58
CA LYS A 252 -8.70 14.39 -9.42
C LYS A 252 -9.96 15.17 -9.80
N LYS A 253 -9.82 16.23 -10.60
CA LYS A 253 -10.96 17.03 -11.08
C LYS A 253 -11.91 16.21 -11.95
N VAL A 254 -11.37 15.44 -12.90
CA VAL A 254 -12.18 14.57 -13.76
C VAL A 254 -12.97 13.57 -12.90
N ILE A 255 -12.34 12.85 -11.97
CA ILE A 255 -13.06 11.91 -11.08
C ILE A 255 -14.15 12.62 -10.26
N GLN A 256 -13.85 13.82 -9.74
CA GLN A 256 -14.81 14.61 -8.95
C GLN A 256 -16.00 15.15 -9.75
N GLU A 257 -15.87 15.31 -11.06
CA GLU A 257 -16.96 15.72 -11.93
C GLU A 257 -17.90 14.56 -12.26
N PHE A 258 -17.34 13.35 -12.41
CA PHE A 258 -18.11 12.17 -12.81
C PHE A 258 -18.64 11.34 -11.62
N LYS A 259 -18.09 11.45 -10.40
CA LYS A 259 -18.58 10.82 -9.14
C LYS A 259 -19.42 9.54 -9.29
N GLY A 260 -18.90 8.51 -9.95
CA GLY A 260 -19.62 7.23 -10.03
C GLY A 260 -20.72 7.17 -11.08
N GLN A 261 -20.68 8.03 -12.11
CA GLN A 261 -21.51 7.93 -13.32
C GLN A 261 -21.14 6.70 -14.19
N HIS A 262 -20.69 5.61 -13.58
CA HIS A 262 -20.41 4.30 -14.20
C HIS A 262 -19.49 4.36 -15.42
N ARG A 263 -18.56 5.33 -15.47
CA ARG A 263 -17.62 5.45 -16.59
C ARG A 263 -16.39 4.58 -16.37
N PRO A 264 -15.98 3.80 -17.38
CA PRO A 264 -14.72 3.07 -17.33
C PRO A 264 -13.54 4.01 -17.06
N LEU A 265 -12.65 3.57 -16.17
CA LEU A 265 -11.54 4.42 -15.72
C LEU A 265 -10.57 4.82 -16.86
N ALA A 266 -10.44 3.97 -17.87
CA ALA A 266 -9.67 4.25 -19.09
C ALA A 266 -10.24 5.46 -19.88
N GLU A 267 -11.56 5.62 -19.92
CA GLU A 267 -12.20 6.78 -20.55
C GLU A 267 -11.92 8.06 -19.77
N LEU A 268 -11.99 8.00 -18.44
CA LEU A 268 -11.66 9.14 -17.57
C LEU A 268 -10.21 9.57 -17.79
N HIS A 269 -9.27 8.63 -17.91
CA HIS A 269 -7.89 8.95 -18.27
C HIS A 269 -7.77 9.56 -19.67
N GLY A 270 -8.56 9.09 -20.64
CA GLY A 270 -8.68 9.71 -21.97
C GLY A 270 -9.08 11.20 -21.89
N LEU A 271 -10.06 11.53 -21.07
CA LEU A 271 -10.50 12.92 -20.81
C LEU A 271 -9.41 13.75 -20.13
N VAL A 272 -8.66 13.17 -19.19
CA VAL A 272 -7.51 13.85 -18.55
C VAL A 272 -6.48 14.24 -19.61
N ARG A 273 -6.12 13.31 -20.51
CA ARG A 273 -5.17 13.61 -21.60
C ARG A 273 -5.69 14.70 -22.53
N LYS A 274 -6.98 14.66 -22.88
CA LYS A 274 -7.62 15.70 -23.70
C LYS A 274 -7.47 17.08 -23.06
N ARG A 275 -7.79 17.21 -21.75
CA ARG A 275 -7.65 18.47 -21.00
C ARG A 275 -6.21 18.97 -20.87
N LEU A 276 -5.25 18.06 -20.72
CA LEU A 276 -3.83 18.44 -20.72
C LEU A 276 -3.42 19.00 -22.08
N ARG A 277 -3.85 18.36 -23.18
CA ARG A 277 -3.58 18.81 -24.55
C ARG A 277 -4.18 20.18 -24.85
N GLU A 278 -5.44 20.40 -24.46
CA GLU A 278 -6.14 21.70 -24.62
C GLU A 278 -5.43 22.84 -23.88
N ARG A 279 -4.69 22.53 -22.82
CA ARG A 279 -3.89 23.50 -22.04
C ARG A 279 -2.42 23.54 -22.44
N SER A 280 -2.05 22.83 -23.51
CA SER A 280 -0.66 22.69 -23.97
C SER A 280 0.29 22.17 -22.89
N ILE A 281 -0.21 21.33 -21.96
CA ILE A 281 0.61 20.70 -20.93
C ILE A 281 1.13 19.36 -21.47
N PRO A 282 2.45 19.10 -21.45
CA PRO A 282 3.03 17.83 -21.89
C PRO A 282 2.44 16.64 -21.12
N THR A 283 2.24 15.53 -21.82
CA THR A 283 1.76 14.29 -21.19
C THR A 283 2.92 13.65 -20.43
N PRO A 284 2.80 13.44 -19.09
CA PRO A 284 3.90 12.88 -18.32
C PRO A 284 4.07 11.37 -18.58
N PRO A 285 5.24 10.80 -18.26
CA PRO A 285 5.52 9.37 -18.45
C PRO A 285 4.52 8.46 -17.75
N TYR A 286 4.01 8.90 -16.59
CA TYR A 286 3.01 8.14 -15.83
C TYR A 286 1.68 7.98 -16.59
N SER A 287 1.27 8.99 -17.38
CA SER A 287 0.11 8.87 -18.25
C SER A 287 0.37 7.90 -19.41
N GLN A 288 1.60 7.89 -19.95
CA GLN A 288 1.99 6.90 -20.95
C GLN A 288 1.99 5.47 -20.39
N PHE A 289 2.47 5.28 -19.15
CA PHE A 289 2.38 4.03 -18.41
C PHE A 289 0.93 3.56 -18.27
N MET A 290 0.02 4.42 -17.80
CA MET A 290 -1.41 4.07 -17.67
C MET A 290 -2.01 3.66 -19.01
N ARG A 291 -1.64 4.31 -20.12
CA ARG A 291 -2.06 3.91 -21.48
C ARG A 291 -1.54 2.54 -21.90
N ARG A 292 -0.32 2.18 -21.51
CA ARG A 292 0.22 0.83 -21.75
C ARG A 292 -0.53 -0.19 -20.91
N LEU A 293 -0.78 0.12 -19.65
CA LEU A 293 -1.51 -0.74 -18.73
C LEU A 293 -2.95 -1.02 -19.22
N GLU A 294 -3.66 -0.01 -19.73
CA GLU A 294 -4.97 -0.17 -20.40
C GLU A 294 -4.98 -1.21 -21.53
N LYS A 295 -3.87 -1.32 -22.28
CA LYS A 295 -3.74 -2.29 -23.38
C LYS A 295 -3.28 -3.67 -22.91
N THR A 296 -2.59 -3.73 -21.77
CA THR A 296 -2.01 -4.96 -21.23
C THR A 296 -2.98 -5.73 -20.37
N VAL A 297 -3.82 -5.04 -19.60
CA VAL A 297 -4.76 -5.67 -18.66
C VAL A 297 -5.82 -6.43 -19.44
N GLN A 298 -5.92 -7.72 -19.18
CA GLN A 298 -7.03 -8.57 -19.60
C GLN A 298 -8.12 -8.49 -18.52
N VAL A 299 -9.33 -8.19 -18.94
CA VAL A 299 -10.53 -8.24 -18.08
C VAL A 299 -10.78 -9.70 -17.67
N ASP A 300 -11.19 -9.92 -16.42
CA ASP A 300 -11.56 -11.26 -15.98
C ASP A 300 -12.81 -11.75 -16.73
N ASN A 301 -12.73 -12.94 -17.34
CA ASN A 301 -13.81 -13.50 -18.15
C ASN A 301 -15.09 -13.78 -17.35
N ASP A 302 -14.98 -13.89 -16.03
CA ASP A 302 -16.09 -14.19 -15.11
C ASP A 302 -16.94 -12.95 -14.78
N ILE A 303 -16.59 -11.78 -15.35
CA ILE A 303 -17.29 -10.52 -15.09
C ILE A 303 -18.32 -10.29 -16.20
N GLU A 304 -19.58 -10.55 -15.87
CA GLU A 304 -20.72 -10.30 -16.76
C GLU A 304 -21.13 -8.82 -16.75
N GLU A 305 -21.05 -8.16 -15.59
CA GLU A 305 -21.50 -6.79 -15.36
C GLU A 305 -20.42 -5.94 -14.66
N ASP A 306 -20.43 -4.63 -14.92
CA ASP A 306 -19.51 -3.69 -14.26
C ASP A 306 -19.87 -3.53 -12.78
N VAL A 307 -18.86 -3.52 -11.90
CA VAL A 307 -19.10 -3.29 -10.47
C VAL A 307 -19.37 -1.80 -10.25
N THR A 308 -20.49 -1.47 -9.62
CA THR A 308 -20.97 -0.10 -9.45
C THR A 308 -21.11 0.31 -7.99
N ASP A 309 -21.44 1.58 -7.74
CA ASP A 309 -21.66 2.08 -6.37
C ASP A 309 -22.90 1.42 -5.72
N GLU A 310 -23.78 0.77 -6.50
CA GLU A 310 -24.93 -0.01 -6.03
C GLU A 310 -24.52 -1.33 -5.35
N ASP A 311 -23.37 -1.89 -5.72
CA ASP A 311 -22.80 -3.10 -5.10
C ASP A 311 -22.23 -2.84 -3.69
N GLY A 312 -22.35 -1.61 -3.22
CA GLY A 312 -21.95 -1.18 -1.89
C GLY A 312 -20.54 -0.58 -1.85
N PRO A 313 -20.14 -0.10 -0.65
CA PRO A 313 -18.91 0.65 -0.50
C PRO A 313 -17.69 -0.24 -0.76
N LEU A 314 -16.81 0.20 -1.65
CA LEU A 314 -15.50 -0.43 -1.81
C LEU A 314 -14.72 -0.35 -0.49
N GLU A 315 -14.42 -1.51 0.09
CA GLU A 315 -13.52 -1.64 1.24
C GLU A 315 -12.06 -1.62 0.80
N THR A 316 -11.68 -2.54 -0.10
CA THR A 316 -10.31 -2.68 -0.62
C THR A 316 -10.30 -3.28 -2.02
N TYR A 317 -9.28 -2.95 -2.80
CA TYR A 317 -8.98 -3.57 -4.09
C TYR A 317 -8.23 -4.90 -3.90
N PRO A 318 -8.79 -6.03 -4.36
CA PRO A 318 -8.13 -7.33 -4.27
C PRO A 318 -7.02 -7.44 -5.32
N VAL A 319 -5.76 -7.45 -4.86
CA VAL A 319 -4.55 -7.49 -5.68
C VAL A 319 -4.09 -8.94 -5.87
N GLY A 320 -4.02 -9.38 -7.12
CA GLY A 320 -3.50 -10.68 -7.54
C GLY A 320 -2.13 -10.61 -8.22
N ASN A 321 -1.60 -11.78 -8.59
CA ASN A 321 -0.37 -11.87 -9.38
C ASN A 321 -0.54 -11.25 -10.79
N ALA A 322 -1.74 -11.38 -11.37
CA ALA A 322 -2.05 -10.85 -12.69
C ALA A 322 -1.88 -9.32 -12.73
N ASP A 323 -2.38 -8.61 -11.71
CA ASP A 323 -2.27 -7.14 -11.62
C ASP A 323 -0.81 -6.68 -11.63
N LEU A 324 0.02 -7.30 -10.79
CA LEU A 324 1.43 -6.93 -10.67
C LEU A 324 2.24 -7.32 -11.92
N LYS A 325 1.88 -8.42 -12.57
CA LYS A 325 2.47 -8.82 -13.85
C LYS A 325 2.08 -7.82 -14.95
N ASN A 326 0.81 -7.42 -15.05
CA ASN A 326 0.35 -6.44 -16.02
C ASN A 326 1.06 -5.09 -15.84
N ILE A 327 1.31 -4.66 -14.60
CA ILE A 327 2.11 -3.46 -14.32
C ILE A 327 3.54 -3.63 -14.83
N THR A 328 4.17 -4.78 -14.56
CA THR A 328 5.53 -5.07 -15.02
C THR A 328 5.61 -5.01 -16.55
N ASP A 329 4.69 -5.70 -17.23
CA ASP A 329 4.63 -5.76 -18.69
C ASP A 329 4.34 -4.37 -19.30
N ALA A 330 3.46 -3.58 -18.67
CA ALA A 330 3.17 -2.22 -19.10
C ALA A 330 4.39 -1.29 -19.00
N LEU A 331 5.16 -1.37 -17.90
CA LEU A 331 6.40 -0.61 -17.72
C LEU A 331 7.46 -1.02 -18.75
N ASP A 332 7.67 -2.33 -18.90
CA ASP A 332 8.69 -2.87 -19.81
C ASP A 332 8.35 -2.60 -21.29
N SER A 333 7.08 -2.36 -21.62
CA SER A 333 6.60 -1.98 -22.96
C SER A 333 6.60 -0.48 -23.24
N MET A 334 6.95 0.37 -22.26
CA MET A 334 7.04 1.81 -22.47
C MET A 334 8.18 2.14 -23.43
N THR A 335 7.88 2.91 -24.47
CA THR A 335 8.88 3.33 -25.46
C THR A 335 8.77 4.83 -25.78
N HIS A 336 9.90 5.45 -26.09
CA HIS A 336 10.03 6.81 -26.57
C HIS A 336 10.93 6.80 -27.82
N VAL A 337 10.37 7.17 -28.98
CA VAL A 337 11.07 7.15 -30.29
C VAL A 337 11.66 5.76 -30.60
N GLY A 338 10.90 4.71 -30.29
CA GLY A 338 11.33 3.31 -30.50
C GLY A 338 12.31 2.76 -29.45
N LEU A 339 12.84 3.59 -28.55
CA LEU A 339 13.71 3.16 -27.45
C LEU A 339 12.90 2.88 -26.18
N PRO A 340 13.25 1.89 -25.35
CA PRO A 340 12.62 1.69 -24.05
C PRO A 340 12.74 2.94 -23.18
N TYR A 341 11.65 3.33 -22.51
CA TYR A 341 11.64 4.49 -21.62
C TYR A 341 12.53 4.24 -20.39
N PHE A 342 12.49 3.01 -19.87
CA PHE A 342 13.28 2.53 -18.75
C PHE A 342 13.90 1.17 -19.10
N PRO A 343 14.99 0.76 -18.41
CA PRO A 343 15.37 -0.64 -18.34
C PRO A 343 14.22 -1.47 -17.77
N SER A 344 14.15 -2.76 -18.11
CA SER A 344 13.09 -3.61 -17.55
C SER A 344 13.10 -3.62 -16.02
N ALA A 345 11.93 -3.78 -15.41
CA ALA A 345 11.80 -3.75 -13.95
C ALA A 345 12.71 -4.80 -13.27
N ASP A 346 12.91 -5.96 -13.90
CA ASP A 346 13.82 -6.99 -13.39
C ASP A 346 15.28 -6.55 -13.45
N VAL A 347 15.72 -5.95 -14.56
CA VAL A 347 17.08 -5.41 -14.73
C VAL A 347 17.33 -4.33 -13.67
N PHE A 348 16.41 -3.37 -13.54
CA PHE A 348 16.55 -2.28 -12.59
C PHE A 348 16.60 -2.79 -11.14
N CYS A 349 15.68 -3.69 -10.78
CA CYS A 349 15.68 -4.35 -9.48
C CYS A 349 17.00 -5.08 -9.19
N ARG A 350 17.56 -5.77 -10.18
CA ARG A 350 18.83 -6.48 -10.03
C ARG A 350 19.99 -5.52 -9.74
N TYR A 351 20.09 -4.41 -10.45
CA TYR A 351 21.17 -3.45 -10.20
C TYR A 351 20.98 -2.66 -8.90
N ILE A 352 19.77 -2.24 -8.56
CA ILE A 352 19.56 -1.49 -7.32
C ILE A 352 19.63 -2.38 -6.08
N LEU A 353 19.00 -3.56 -6.12
CA LEU A 353 18.83 -4.41 -4.94
C LEU A 353 19.70 -5.67 -4.94
N ALA A 354 20.11 -6.22 -6.09
CA ALA A 354 20.90 -7.46 -6.14
C ALA A 354 22.43 -7.23 -6.15
N ILE A 355 22.95 -6.03 -6.42
CA ILE A 355 24.37 -5.68 -6.13
C ILE A 355 24.70 -5.99 -4.65
N ARG A 356 23.70 -5.93 -3.77
CA ARG A 356 23.81 -6.29 -2.35
C ARG A 356 23.95 -7.78 -2.06
N GLN A 357 23.66 -8.66 -3.00
CA GLN A 357 23.55 -10.10 -2.75
C GLN A 357 24.77 -10.90 -3.24
N GLY A 358 25.77 -10.29 -3.90
CA GLY A 358 26.72 -11.10 -4.64
C GLY A 358 28.03 -10.47 -5.12
N GLY A 359 28.64 -9.55 -4.36
CA GLY A 359 30.01 -9.07 -4.65
C GLY A 359 31.14 -10.09 -4.46
N SER A 360 30.85 -11.37 -4.19
CA SER A 360 31.87 -12.41 -3.97
C SER A 360 31.67 -13.61 -4.90
N LYS A 361 31.65 -13.38 -6.22
CA LYS A 361 31.62 -14.48 -7.20
C LYS A 361 32.94 -14.71 -7.96
N GLU A 362 33.99 -13.91 -7.76
CA GLU A 362 35.22 -14.12 -8.54
C GLU A 362 36.27 -15.03 -7.89
N THR A 363 36.15 -15.37 -6.60
CA THR A 363 37.00 -16.44 -6.02
C THR A 363 36.18 -17.71 -5.86
N GLY A 364 36.21 -18.53 -6.91
CA GLY A 364 35.63 -19.87 -6.89
C GLY A 364 36.11 -20.69 -5.68
N LYS A 365 35.16 -21.44 -5.11
CA LYS A 365 35.27 -22.40 -3.99
C LYS A 365 34.99 -21.82 -2.60
N GLY A 366 33.74 -21.99 -2.17
CA GLY A 366 33.46 -22.39 -0.78
C GLY A 366 32.79 -21.39 0.16
N SER A 367 32.45 -20.16 -0.24
CA SER A 367 31.78 -19.22 0.68
C SER A 367 30.28 -19.51 0.80
N SER A 368 29.96 -20.37 1.77
CA SER A 368 28.61 -20.54 2.27
C SER A 368 28.08 -19.22 2.86
N LYS A 369 26.85 -18.85 2.46
CA LYS A 369 25.86 -18.12 3.29
C LYS A 369 26.31 -16.86 4.05
N ALA A 370 27.12 -15.98 3.45
CA ALA A 370 27.12 -14.60 3.89
C ALA A 370 25.84 -13.92 3.37
N GLU A 371 24.68 -14.22 3.97
CA GLU A 371 23.53 -13.32 3.88
C GLU A 371 24.03 -11.95 4.31
N THR A 372 23.94 -10.95 3.43
CA THR A 372 24.37 -9.61 3.76
C THR A 372 23.58 -9.14 4.98
N LYS A 373 24.26 -9.12 6.14
CA LYS A 373 23.78 -8.72 7.47
C LYS A 373 23.43 -7.23 7.55
N ASP A 374 23.27 -6.60 6.40
CA ASP A 374 23.38 -5.17 6.22
C ASP A 374 22.06 -4.42 6.49
N ASP A 375 20.92 -5.13 6.48
CA ASP A 375 19.62 -4.56 6.81
C ASP A 375 18.83 -5.52 7.72
N PRO A 376 18.46 -5.10 8.95
CA PRO A 376 17.57 -5.87 9.82
C PRO A 376 16.13 -5.88 9.25
N PRO A 377 15.32 -6.88 9.63
CA PRO A 377 15.66 -7.98 10.53
C PRO A 377 16.51 -9.05 9.82
N PHE A 378 17.56 -9.53 10.50
CA PHE A 378 18.38 -10.64 10.03
C PHE A 378 18.16 -11.89 10.86
N GLY A 379 18.23 -13.06 10.21
CA GLY A 379 17.92 -14.35 10.84
C GLY A 379 16.42 -14.65 10.85
N GLN A 380 16.11 -15.94 10.72
CA GLN A 380 14.73 -16.41 10.54
C GLN A 380 13.85 -16.04 11.73
N GLN A 381 14.36 -16.14 12.97
CA GLN A 381 13.57 -15.86 14.16
C GLN A 381 13.23 -14.38 14.32
N LYS A 382 14.20 -13.48 14.11
CA LYS A 382 13.95 -12.03 14.16
C LYS A 382 13.04 -11.59 13.01
N THR A 383 13.21 -12.15 11.82
CA THR A 383 12.31 -11.87 10.69
C THR A 383 10.87 -12.24 11.03
N LYS A 384 10.65 -13.43 11.61
CA LYS A 384 9.32 -13.86 12.10
C LYS A 384 8.74 -12.89 13.13
N GLU A 385 9.56 -12.47 14.09
CA GLU A 385 9.17 -11.50 15.12
C GLU A 385 8.67 -10.18 14.51
N TYR A 386 9.38 -9.60 13.55
CA TYR A 386 8.95 -8.32 12.94
C TYR A 386 7.79 -8.49 11.94
N ILE A 387 7.71 -9.62 11.23
CA ILE A 387 6.53 -9.96 10.42
C ILE A 387 5.29 -10.03 11.32
N GLU A 388 5.41 -10.68 12.49
CA GLU A 388 4.34 -10.74 13.47
C GLU A 388 3.91 -9.34 13.92
N ARG A 389 4.85 -8.48 14.32
CA ARG A 389 4.54 -7.09 14.73
C ARG A 389 3.84 -6.31 13.60
N ALA A 390 4.28 -6.47 12.36
CA ALA A 390 3.66 -5.84 11.21
C ALA A 390 2.21 -6.30 10.99
N LEU A 391 1.95 -7.60 11.10
CA LEU A 391 0.62 -8.18 10.98
C LEU A 391 -0.32 -7.76 12.12
N VAL A 392 0.20 -7.61 13.34
CA VAL A 392 -0.57 -7.06 14.47
C VAL A 392 -0.88 -5.59 14.22
N ALA A 393 0.07 -4.80 13.71
CA ALA A 393 -0.15 -3.39 13.38
C ALA A 393 -1.25 -3.18 12.33
N VAL A 394 -1.32 -4.02 11.30
CA VAL A 394 -2.43 -3.98 10.31
C VAL A 394 -3.77 -4.27 10.97
N ARG A 395 -3.87 -5.32 11.79
CA ARG A 395 -5.12 -5.65 12.50
C ARG A 395 -5.53 -4.58 13.50
N ARG A 396 -4.56 -3.92 14.13
CA ARG A 396 -4.78 -2.75 14.99
C ARG A 396 -5.46 -1.63 14.22
N PHE A 397 -4.94 -1.29 13.04
CA PHE A 397 -5.54 -0.29 12.17
C PHE A 397 -6.99 -0.64 11.79
N GLU A 398 -7.23 -1.88 11.36
CA GLU A 398 -8.58 -2.36 11.00
C GLU A 398 -9.57 -2.29 12.17
N ALA A 399 -9.13 -2.73 13.35
CA ALA A 399 -9.97 -2.72 14.54
C ALA A 399 -10.24 -1.29 15.04
N LYS A 400 -9.26 -0.38 14.93
CA LYS A 400 -9.41 1.05 15.22
C LYS A 400 -10.43 1.71 14.27
N GLU A 401 -10.30 1.48 12.96
CA GLU A 401 -11.27 1.99 11.98
C GLU A 401 -12.69 1.43 12.22
N LYS A 402 -12.81 0.17 12.65
CA LYS A 402 -14.10 -0.41 13.04
C LYS A 402 -14.69 0.28 14.27
N ASN A 403 -13.88 0.55 15.29
CA ASN A 403 -14.34 1.27 16.48
C ASN A 403 -14.76 2.71 16.14
N ARG A 404 -13.97 3.39 15.30
CA ARG A 404 -14.29 4.73 14.80
C ARG A 404 -15.62 4.77 14.06
N LYS A 405 -15.86 3.83 13.15
CA LYS A 405 -17.15 3.70 12.44
C LYS A 405 -18.31 3.47 13.40
N LYS A 406 -18.14 2.65 14.44
CA LYS A 406 -19.18 2.41 15.46
C LYS A 406 -19.50 3.68 16.25
N ARG A 407 -18.47 4.42 16.69
CA ARG A 407 -18.63 5.68 17.43
C ARG A 407 -19.37 6.72 16.58
N LEU A 408 -18.96 6.88 15.32
CA LEU A 408 -19.61 7.84 14.40
C LEU A 408 -21.07 7.49 14.10
N ARG A 409 -21.42 6.19 14.02
CA ARG A 409 -22.82 5.77 13.90
C ARG A 409 -23.63 6.14 15.14
N HIS A 410 -23.07 5.91 16.32
CA HIS A 410 -23.75 6.23 17.57
C HIS A 410 -23.99 7.74 17.73
N ILE A 411 -23.04 8.57 17.31
CA ILE A 411 -23.21 10.04 17.28
C ILE A 411 -24.35 10.43 16.32
N GLY A 412 -24.38 9.85 15.11
CA GLY A 412 -25.43 10.15 14.13
C GLY A 412 -26.83 9.65 14.53
N GLU A 413 -26.93 8.56 15.32
CA GLU A 413 -28.19 8.07 15.88
C GLU A 413 -28.73 9.02 16.95
N ILE A 414 -27.85 9.51 17.85
CA ILE A 414 -28.23 10.46 18.90
C ILE A 414 -28.70 11.79 18.28
N GLU A 415 -28.00 12.31 17.27
CA GLU A 415 -28.42 13.56 16.59
C GLU A 415 -29.71 13.39 15.76
N GLY A 416 -30.05 12.16 15.35
CA GLY A 416 -31.27 11.85 14.59
C GLY A 416 -32.54 11.77 15.43
N GLU A 417 -32.44 11.38 16.71
CA GLU A 417 -33.60 11.31 17.63
C GLU A 417 -34.00 12.69 18.17
N ASP A 418 -33.08 13.65 18.27
CA ASP A 418 -33.35 15.01 18.78
C ASP A 418 -33.98 15.97 17.73
N SER A 419 -34.24 15.52 16.49
CA SER A 419 -34.85 16.36 15.42
C SER A 419 -36.36 16.14 15.17
N ILE A 420 -37.04 15.31 15.96
CA ILE A 420 -38.52 15.25 15.93
C ILE A 420 -39.09 16.28 16.91
N VAL A 421 -39.15 17.52 16.44
CA VAL A 421 -39.84 18.62 17.13
C VAL A 421 -41.36 18.38 17.05
N GLN A 422 -41.94 17.84 18.12
CA GLN A 422 -43.29 18.20 18.56
C GLN A 422 -43.19 18.95 19.89
N ALA A 423 -43.71 20.17 19.88
CA ALA A 423 -44.09 21.06 21.00
C ALA A 423 -43.21 21.05 22.29
N PRO A 424 -42.56 22.18 22.61
CA PRO A 424 -41.73 22.31 23.81
C PRO A 424 -42.62 22.66 25.01
N ASP A 425 -42.73 21.77 25.98
CA ASP A 425 -43.00 22.16 27.39
C ASP A 425 -42.75 20.99 28.36
N ASP A 426 -42.89 19.73 27.91
CA ASP A 426 -42.69 18.56 28.78
C ASP A 426 -41.26 17.97 28.76
N LEU A 427 -40.45 18.28 27.73
CA LEU A 427 -39.13 17.67 27.54
C LEU A 427 -38.02 18.32 28.38
N GLU A 428 -38.09 19.63 28.66
CA GLU A 428 -37.09 20.30 29.51
C GLU A 428 -37.08 19.74 30.93
N MET A 429 -38.25 19.41 31.50
CA MET A 429 -38.32 18.80 32.83
C MET A 429 -37.73 17.38 32.86
N SER A 430 -37.88 16.60 31.79
CA SER A 430 -37.35 15.23 31.72
C SER A 430 -35.83 15.21 31.57
N VAL A 431 -35.29 16.10 30.73
CA VAL A 431 -33.83 16.24 30.54
C VAL A 431 -33.18 16.77 31.82
N GLU A 432 -33.81 17.74 32.51
CA GLU A 432 -33.26 18.27 33.76
C GLU A 432 -33.31 17.23 34.91
N ALA A 433 -34.33 16.37 34.94
CA ALA A 433 -34.40 15.24 35.88
C ALA A 433 -33.32 14.19 35.60
N GLY A 434 -33.07 13.86 34.33
CA GLY A 434 -31.98 12.96 33.92
C GLY A 434 -30.60 13.50 34.29
N LEU A 435 -30.37 14.79 34.05
CA LEU A 435 -29.11 15.44 34.39
C LEU A 435 -28.87 15.47 35.90
N ARG A 436 -29.92 15.72 36.72
CA ARG A 436 -29.82 15.67 38.18
C ARG A 436 -29.56 14.25 38.70
N ALA A 437 -30.18 13.22 38.10
CA ALA A 437 -29.93 11.83 38.47
C ALA A 437 -28.48 11.40 38.16
N GLN A 438 -27.95 11.82 37.00
CA GLN A 438 -26.56 11.55 36.63
C GLN A 438 -25.57 12.28 37.54
N GLN A 439 -25.82 13.56 37.85
CA GLN A 439 -25.01 14.31 38.81
C GLN A 439 -25.04 13.71 40.23
N ALA A 440 -26.16 13.09 40.64
CA ALA A 440 -26.25 12.38 41.91
C ALA A 440 -25.40 11.10 41.91
N ALA A 441 -25.42 10.32 40.82
CA ALA A 441 -24.59 9.13 40.66
C ALA A 441 -23.08 9.46 40.63
N ASP A 442 -22.72 10.56 39.98
CA ASP A 442 -21.34 11.05 39.92
C ASP A 442 -20.86 11.54 41.30
N ARG A 443 -21.73 12.20 42.08
CA ARG A 443 -21.40 12.59 43.46
C ARG A 443 -21.14 11.37 44.36
N ASP A 444 -21.90 10.28 44.20
CA ASP A 444 -21.70 9.08 45.01
C ASP A 444 -20.41 8.33 44.63
N THR A 445 -20.07 8.25 43.34
CA THR A 445 -18.79 7.69 42.89
C THR A 445 -17.60 8.54 43.36
N ILE A 446 -17.69 9.86 43.29
CA ILE A 446 -16.66 10.77 43.85
C ILE A 446 -16.51 10.55 45.37
N ALA A 447 -17.61 10.45 46.11
CA ALA A 447 -17.57 10.19 47.55
C ALA A 447 -16.92 8.83 47.88
N ARG A 448 -17.19 7.79 47.08
CA ARG A 448 -16.58 6.46 47.24
C ARG A 448 -15.07 6.49 46.99
N LEU A 449 -14.62 7.21 45.95
CA LEU A 449 -13.20 7.39 45.65
C LEU A 449 -12.48 8.17 46.75
N GLN A 450 -13.10 9.23 47.28
CA GLN A 450 -12.53 9.98 48.41
C GLN A 450 -12.38 9.11 49.67
N ARG A 451 -13.36 8.25 49.99
CA ARG A 451 -13.25 7.28 51.10
C ARG A 451 -12.10 6.30 50.89
N MET A 452 -11.94 5.78 49.67
CA MET A 452 -10.85 4.85 49.34
C MET A 452 -9.48 5.52 49.44
N ASN A 453 -9.36 6.76 48.95
CA ASN A 453 -8.11 7.52 49.03
C ASN A 453 -7.74 7.87 50.48
N ASN A 454 -8.72 8.23 51.31
CA ASN A 454 -8.50 8.43 52.74
C ASN A 454 -8.04 7.15 53.46
N LYS A 455 -8.61 5.97 53.10
CA LYS A 455 -8.14 4.68 53.64
C LYS A 455 -6.68 4.41 53.27
N LEU A 456 -6.32 4.59 52.00
CA LEU A 456 -4.94 4.42 51.53
C LEU A 456 -3.97 5.38 52.22
N ARG A 457 -4.39 6.63 52.46
CA ARG A 457 -3.59 7.61 53.18
C ARG A 457 -3.33 7.19 54.62
N VAL A 458 -4.35 6.72 55.34
CA VAL A 458 -4.20 6.20 56.71
C VAL A 458 -3.31 4.96 56.74
N GLU A 459 -3.44 4.05 55.78
CA GLU A 459 -2.60 2.87 55.68
C GLU A 459 -1.14 3.23 55.41
N ASN A 460 -0.90 4.19 54.51
CA ASN A 460 0.44 4.68 54.20
C ASN A 460 1.07 5.39 55.41
N ASP A 461 0.30 6.18 56.16
CA ASP A 461 0.78 6.79 57.41
C ASP A 461 1.06 5.73 58.48
N ARG A 462 0.28 4.64 58.54
CA ARG A 462 0.54 3.49 59.43
C ARG A 462 1.84 2.77 59.04
N LEU A 463 2.07 2.54 57.75
CA LEU A 463 3.30 1.94 57.23
C LEU A 463 4.52 2.83 57.53
N LYS A 464 4.41 4.15 57.31
CA LYS A 464 5.46 5.11 57.67
C LYS A 464 5.79 5.06 59.16
N ARG A 465 4.80 4.98 60.04
CA ARG A 465 5.03 4.82 61.49
C ARG A 465 5.74 3.51 61.83
N ARG A 466 5.38 2.38 61.19
CA ARG A 466 6.08 1.11 61.38
C ARG A 466 7.55 1.19 60.97
N VAL A 467 7.83 1.86 59.84
CA VAL A 467 9.21 2.10 59.38
C VAL A 467 9.97 3.01 60.34
N SER A 468 9.34 4.08 60.86
CA SER A 468 9.98 5.00 61.81
C SER A 468 10.20 4.42 63.21
N GLN A 469 9.42 3.41 63.62
CA GLN A 469 9.56 2.75 64.92
C GLN A 469 10.66 1.68 64.95
N GLY A 470 11.35 1.43 63.83
CA GLY A 470 12.48 0.52 63.80
C GLY A 470 12.09 -0.96 63.93
N ASP A 471 10.82 -1.31 63.70
CA ASP A 471 10.41 -2.68 63.47
C ASP A 471 11.04 -3.12 62.15
N GLY A 472 12.22 -3.73 62.25
CA GLY A 472 12.92 -4.35 61.13
C GLY A 472 12.01 -5.36 60.43
N PRO A 473 12.29 -5.67 59.15
CA PRO A 473 11.51 -6.64 58.40
C PRO A 473 11.48 -7.95 59.19
N ILE A 474 10.29 -8.34 59.65
CA ILE A 474 10.05 -9.66 60.23
C ILE A 474 10.39 -10.65 59.11
N GLU A 475 11.53 -11.33 59.26
CA GLU A 475 11.89 -12.42 58.36
C GLU A 475 10.72 -13.41 58.33
N PRO A 476 10.24 -13.82 57.14
CA PRO A 476 9.22 -14.84 57.06
C PRO A 476 9.78 -16.13 57.65
N SER A 477 9.31 -16.49 58.85
CA SER A 477 9.59 -17.77 59.48
C SER A 477 9.12 -18.86 58.53
N SER A 478 10.08 -19.61 58.01
CA SER A 478 9.89 -20.82 57.22
C SER A 478 9.31 -21.92 58.12
N ASP A 479 7.99 -21.92 58.30
CA ASP A 479 7.28 -23.08 58.82
C ASP A 479 6.14 -23.42 57.86
N SER A 480 6.47 -24.27 56.88
CA SER A 480 5.54 -24.87 55.93
C SER A 480 5.25 -26.29 56.37
N SER A 481 4.36 -26.42 57.35
CA SER A 481 3.62 -27.65 57.58
C SER A 481 2.50 -27.72 56.55
N SER A 482 2.60 -28.72 55.68
CA SER A 482 1.61 -29.11 54.68
C SER A 482 0.40 -29.74 55.38
N GLU A 483 -0.69 -29.00 55.52
CA GLU A 483 -2.01 -29.58 55.81
C GLU A 483 -2.82 -29.70 54.53
N SER A 484 -3.12 -30.96 54.24
CA SER A 484 -3.92 -31.48 53.14
C SER A 484 -5.38 -31.09 53.37
N ILE A 485 -5.92 -30.19 52.55
CA ILE A 485 -7.37 -29.97 52.45
C ILE A 485 -7.90 -30.94 51.41
N SER A 486 -8.46 -32.02 51.90
CA SER A 486 -9.39 -32.90 51.20
C SER A 486 -10.77 -32.24 51.19
N ASP A 487 -11.20 -31.73 50.03
CA ASP A 487 -12.60 -31.37 49.82
C ASP A 487 -13.24 -32.35 48.84
N SER A 488 -14.13 -33.13 49.43
CA SER A 488 -15.11 -34.01 48.81
C SER A 488 -16.35 -33.20 48.46
N GLU A 489 -16.58 -32.94 47.17
CA GLU A 489 -17.89 -32.51 46.68
C GLU A 489 -18.63 -33.70 46.08
N LYS A 490 -19.72 -34.06 46.77
CA LYS A 490 -20.79 -34.95 46.33
C LYS A 490 -21.97 -34.09 45.86
N ASP A 491 -22.57 -34.56 44.77
CA ASP A 491 -24.01 -34.60 44.46
C ASP A 491 -24.85 -33.32 44.59
N SER A 492 -25.38 -32.85 43.45
CA SER A 492 -26.85 -32.79 43.29
C SER A 492 -27.23 -32.62 41.81
N GLU A 493 -28.05 -33.58 41.36
CA GLU A 493 -28.93 -33.52 40.19
C GLU A 493 -30.06 -32.50 40.44
N ASP A 494 -30.30 -31.61 39.47
CA ASP A 494 -31.59 -31.39 38.75
C ASP A 494 -31.42 -30.30 37.68
#